data_AF-A0A8S0TE24-F1
#
_entry.id   AF-A0A8S0TE24-F1
#
_cell.length_a   1.000
_cell.length_b   1.000
_cell.length_c   1.000
_cell.angle_alpha   90.00
_cell.angle_beta   90.00
_cell.angle_gamma   90.00
#
_symmetry.space_group_name_H-M   'P 1'
#
loop_
_entity.id
_entity.type
_entity.pdbx_description
1 polymer ?
#
loop_
_entity_poly.entity_id
_entity_poly.type
_entity_poly.pdbx_seq_one_letter_code
_entity_poly.pdbx_strand_id
1 'polypeptide(L)'
;MDPKFIELSGGFVPMEMVLKGAFELICDENKSGSCLWISNRRGLEYWGTPLEEGKYKISRRKSPDAVPLNIQMPQNFEKIIVHTLSHNFRSATSVVWAPLRLPLKPDDVLLKIIYAGVNASDLRTVFQWNNKDIVSRLPFDAGFEAVGIIAAIGDSVKHLKVGTPAAIMTYGSYAEFTLVASKHILPVARPDPEVVAMLTSGLTASIALEKAAQMESGKVVLVTAAAGGTGQFAVQLAKLAGNKVVATCGGKDKAKLLKDLEVDRVIDYKTENIKTVLKAEFPKGVDIIYESVGGEMFDLCLNALATYGQLVVIGMISQYQEEHGWKPRNYTGLCEKLLAKSQTVAGFFLVQYDHLWQHHLDKLVRLYNSGKLKVAVDPKPFLGVQSVPNGVDYLHSGESVGKVVVCIDPKLSKLGKIVRA
;
A
#
# COMPACT_ATOMS: atom_id res chain seq x y z
N MET A 1 -8.85 3.92 38.11
CA MET A 1 -8.02 3.41 39.23
C MET A 1 -6.93 4.44 39.50
N ASP A 2 -6.54 4.68 40.76
CA ASP A 2 -5.51 5.66 41.10
C ASP A 2 -4.12 5.14 40.65
N PRO A 3 -3.39 5.87 39.78
CA PRO A 3 -2.04 5.49 39.34
C PRO A 3 -1.08 5.17 40.49
N LYS A 4 -1.25 5.82 41.65
CA LYS A 4 -0.41 5.60 42.84
C LYS A 4 -0.54 4.18 43.40
N PHE A 5 -1.69 3.54 43.24
CA PHE A 5 -1.93 2.18 43.75
C PHE A 5 -1.15 1.12 42.95
N ILE A 6 -1.00 1.31 41.64
CA ILE A 6 -0.29 0.38 40.75
C ILE A 6 1.23 0.49 40.96
N GLU A 7 1.75 1.70 41.16
CA GLU A 7 3.15 1.91 41.56
C GLU A 7 3.46 1.29 42.91
N LEU A 8 2.57 1.44 43.90
CA LEU A 8 2.71 0.84 45.23
C LEU A 8 2.65 -0.70 45.22
N SER A 9 2.01 -1.29 44.21
CA SER A 9 1.89 -2.74 44.03
C SER A 9 3.02 -3.35 43.18
N GLY A 10 4.08 -2.57 42.89
CA GLY A 10 5.21 -3.04 42.09
C GLY A 10 4.86 -3.31 40.62
N GLY A 11 3.81 -2.66 40.10
CA GLY A 11 3.33 -2.87 38.73
C GLY A 11 2.50 -4.15 38.53
N PHE A 12 2.22 -4.90 39.60
CA PHE A 12 1.38 -6.08 39.56
C PHE A 12 0.00 -5.81 40.15
N VAL A 13 -1.04 -6.34 39.52
CA VAL A 13 -2.41 -6.33 40.04
C VAL A 13 -2.88 -7.75 40.33
N PRO A 14 -3.61 -7.99 41.43
CA PRO A 14 -4.16 -9.31 41.73
C PRO A 14 -5.05 -9.83 40.60
N MET A 15 -4.96 -11.13 40.30
CA MET A 15 -5.73 -11.73 39.20
C MET A 15 -7.24 -11.60 39.39
N GLU A 16 -7.71 -11.59 40.64
CA GLU A 16 -9.10 -11.31 41.00
C GLU A 16 -9.54 -9.90 40.55
N MET A 17 -8.64 -8.92 40.61
CA MET A 17 -8.91 -7.55 40.17
C MET A 17 -8.98 -7.46 38.64
N VAL A 18 -8.16 -8.24 37.93
CA VAL A 18 -8.23 -8.37 36.47
C VAL A 18 -9.54 -9.05 36.05
N LEU A 19 -9.93 -10.14 36.73
CA LEU A 19 -11.21 -10.81 36.49
C LEU A 19 -12.39 -9.89 36.78
N LYS A 20 -12.35 -9.13 37.89
CA LYS A 20 -13.39 -8.17 38.23
C LYS A 20 -13.50 -7.03 37.22
N GLY A 21 -12.37 -6.51 36.74
CA GLY A 21 -12.34 -5.52 35.66
C GLY A 21 -12.90 -6.07 34.35
N ALA A 22 -12.57 -7.31 33.99
CA ALA A 22 -13.13 -7.98 32.83
C ALA A 22 -14.65 -8.21 32.98
N PHE A 23 -15.12 -8.66 34.14
CA PHE A 23 -16.55 -8.82 34.42
C PHE A 23 -17.30 -7.48 34.43
N GLU A 24 -16.72 -6.41 34.99
CA GLU A 24 -17.31 -5.07 34.90
C GLU A 24 -17.42 -4.59 33.45
N LEU A 25 -16.44 -4.87 32.59
CA LEU A 25 -16.51 -4.56 31.16
C LEU A 25 -17.54 -5.42 30.40
N ILE A 26 -17.75 -6.66 30.83
CA ILE A 26 -18.75 -7.56 30.26
C ILE A 26 -20.18 -7.19 30.71
N CYS A 27 -20.34 -6.71 31.94
CA CYS A 27 -21.66 -6.48 32.55
C CYS A 27 -22.14 -5.02 32.48
N ASP A 28 -21.25 -4.04 32.29
CA ASP A 28 -21.57 -2.61 32.21
C ASP A 28 -21.02 -2.00 30.91
N GLU A 29 -21.87 -1.96 29.88
CA GLU A 29 -21.51 -1.49 28.53
C GLU A 29 -21.02 -0.03 28.50
N ASN A 30 -21.33 0.79 29.50
CA ASN A 30 -20.86 2.18 29.56
C ASN A 30 -19.37 2.30 29.90
N LYS A 31 -18.73 1.23 30.39
CA LYS A 31 -17.29 1.21 30.75
C LYS A 31 -16.40 0.63 29.65
N SER A 32 -17.00 0.10 28.58
CA SER A 32 -16.35 -0.62 27.47
C SER A 32 -15.32 0.20 26.67
N GLY A 33 -15.34 1.54 26.76
CA GLY A 33 -14.38 2.43 26.07
C GLY A 33 -12.97 2.51 26.67
N SER A 34 -12.66 1.72 27.70
CA SER A 34 -11.39 1.80 28.45
C SER A 34 -10.28 0.90 27.91
N CYS A 35 -10.55 0.05 26.91
CA CYS A 35 -9.55 -0.85 26.32
C CYS A 35 -9.73 -0.92 24.80
N LEU A 36 -8.83 -0.27 24.04
CA LEU A 36 -8.88 -0.25 22.58
C LEU A 36 -8.37 -1.55 21.93
N TRP A 37 -7.66 -2.40 22.67
CA TRP A 37 -6.97 -3.57 22.11
C TRP A 37 -6.99 -4.74 23.08
N ILE A 38 -7.43 -5.90 22.61
CA ILE A 38 -7.32 -7.17 23.35
C ILE A 38 -6.18 -7.97 22.70
N SER A 39 -5.22 -8.43 23.50
CA SER A 39 -4.23 -9.38 23.03
C SER A 39 -4.82 -10.79 23.04
N ASN A 40 -4.71 -11.49 21.91
CA ASN A 40 -5.02 -12.92 21.82
C ASN A 40 -3.79 -13.68 21.29
N ARG A 41 -3.85 -15.02 21.25
CA ARG A 41 -2.74 -15.87 20.77
C ARG A 41 -2.34 -15.62 19.29
N ARG A 42 -3.09 -14.82 18.54
CA ARG A 42 -2.90 -14.47 17.13
C ARG A 42 -2.50 -13.00 16.91
N GLY A 43 -2.39 -12.20 17.96
CA GLY A 43 -1.97 -10.79 17.89
C GLY A 43 -2.89 -9.83 18.64
N LEU A 44 -2.71 -8.53 18.39
CA LEU A 44 -3.57 -7.46 18.89
C LEU A 44 -4.83 -7.35 18.03
N GLU A 45 -6.00 -7.48 18.64
CA GLU A 45 -7.29 -7.33 17.97
C GLU A 45 -8.00 -6.08 18.51
N TYR A 46 -8.33 -5.16 17.61
CA TYR A 46 -9.12 -3.97 17.93
C TYR A 46 -10.61 -4.36 17.99
N TRP A 47 -11.25 -4.07 19.12
CA TRP A 47 -12.68 -4.32 19.35
C TRP A 47 -13.38 -2.99 19.65
N GLY A 48 -14.20 -2.52 18.71
CA GLY A 48 -15.07 -1.35 18.93
C GLY A 48 -16.31 -1.75 19.75
N THR A 49 -16.88 -0.80 20.49
CA THR A 49 -18.11 -1.04 21.28
C THR A 49 -19.32 -1.30 20.37
N PRO A 50 -20.39 -2.02 20.79
CA PRO A 50 -21.62 -2.17 19.99
C PRO A 50 -22.28 -0.84 19.61
N LEU A 51 -22.11 0.20 20.44
CA LEU A 51 -22.58 1.57 20.15
C LEU A 51 -21.71 2.25 19.08
N GLU A 52 -20.40 1.98 19.04
CA GLU A 52 -19.51 2.36 17.95
C GLU A 52 -19.83 1.56 16.68
N GLU A 53 -19.88 0.23 16.75
CA GLU A 53 -20.30 -0.63 15.64
C GLU A 53 -21.68 -0.24 15.10
N GLY A 54 -22.61 0.19 15.97
CA GLY A 54 -23.93 0.69 15.64
C GLY A 54 -23.92 2.02 14.85
N LYS A 55 -22.92 2.89 15.09
CA LYS A 55 -22.68 4.09 14.26
C LYS A 55 -22.13 3.74 12.86
N TYR A 56 -21.57 2.53 12.69
CA TYR A 56 -20.89 2.09 11.47
C TYR A 56 -21.61 0.96 10.72
N LYS A 57 -22.76 0.48 11.22
CA LYS A 57 -23.68 -0.38 10.46
C LYS A 57 -24.35 0.44 9.36
N ILE A 58 -23.65 0.59 8.24
CA ILE A 58 -24.31 0.90 6.97
C ILE A 58 -25.20 -0.31 6.68
N SER A 59 -26.53 -0.11 6.71
CA SER A 59 -27.51 -1.02 6.11
C SER A 59 -26.89 -1.61 4.86
N ARG A 60 -26.79 -2.95 4.74
CA ARG A 60 -26.37 -3.64 3.51
C ARG A 60 -27.08 -2.97 2.33
N ARG A 61 -26.44 -1.98 1.70
CA ARG A 61 -26.90 -1.47 0.42
C ARG A 61 -26.71 -2.66 -0.48
N LYS A 62 -27.81 -3.08 -1.10
CA LYS A 62 -27.82 -4.10 -2.14
C LYS A 62 -26.57 -3.89 -3.01
N SER A 63 -25.88 -4.99 -3.32
CA SER A 63 -24.87 -5.05 -4.37
C SER A 63 -25.29 -4.08 -5.47
N PRO A 64 -24.47 -3.10 -5.87
CA PRO A 64 -24.89 -2.16 -6.89
C PRO A 64 -25.33 -2.99 -8.10
N ASP A 65 -26.57 -2.77 -8.54
CA ASP A 65 -27.12 -3.41 -9.72
C ASP A 65 -26.08 -3.26 -10.84
N ALA A 66 -25.75 -4.37 -11.49
CA ALA A 66 -24.76 -4.39 -12.56
C ALA A 66 -25.14 -3.31 -13.57
N VAL A 67 -24.37 -2.23 -13.63
CA VAL A 67 -24.61 -1.18 -14.63
C VAL A 67 -24.44 -1.87 -15.97
N PRO A 68 -25.46 -1.91 -16.84
CA PRO A 68 -25.32 -2.52 -18.15
C PRO A 68 -24.41 -1.64 -19.00
N LEU A 69 -23.10 -1.81 -18.82
CA LEU A 69 -22.12 -1.28 -19.73
C LEU A 69 -22.09 -2.20 -20.94
N ASN A 70 -22.59 -1.68 -22.06
CA ASN A 70 -22.44 -2.32 -23.35
C ASN A 70 -20.97 -2.11 -23.80
N ILE A 71 -20.05 -2.90 -23.24
CA ILE A 71 -18.63 -2.84 -23.60
C ILE A 71 -18.49 -3.46 -25.00
N GLN A 72 -18.32 -2.62 -26.01
CA GLN A 72 -18.06 -3.09 -27.36
C GLN A 72 -16.66 -3.72 -27.40
N MET A 73 -16.60 -5.01 -27.74
CA MET A 73 -15.34 -5.74 -27.85
C MET A 73 -14.60 -5.31 -29.13
N PRO A 74 -13.40 -4.72 -29.03
CA PRO A 74 -12.65 -4.36 -30.22
C PRO A 74 -11.95 -5.59 -30.81
N GLN A 75 -11.62 -5.55 -32.10
CA GLN A 75 -10.79 -6.58 -32.72
C GLN A 75 -9.34 -6.53 -32.20
N ASN A 76 -8.83 -5.34 -31.93
CA ASN A 76 -7.49 -5.10 -31.41
C ASN A 76 -7.56 -4.05 -30.30
N PHE A 77 -6.61 -4.10 -29.38
CA PHE A 77 -6.50 -3.14 -28.29
C PHE A 77 -5.03 -2.80 -28.01
N GLU A 78 -4.80 -1.64 -27.39
CA GLU A 78 -3.46 -1.19 -27.04
C GLU A 78 -2.98 -1.80 -25.71
N LYS A 79 -1.70 -2.19 -25.66
CA LYS A 79 -1.00 -2.56 -24.44
C LYS A 79 0.47 -2.19 -24.48
N ILE A 80 1.09 -2.10 -23.31
CA ILE A 80 2.54 -1.95 -23.17
C ILE A 80 3.17 -3.32 -22.97
N ILE A 81 4.18 -3.59 -23.78
CA ILE A 81 5.08 -4.72 -23.63
C ILE A 81 6.47 -4.23 -23.23
N VAL A 82 7.17 -5.05 -22.46
CA VAL A 82 8.62 -4.96 -22.28
C VAL A 82 9.26 -5.79 -23.40
N HIS A 83 10.06 -5.15 -24.24
CA HIS A 83 10.75 -5.81 -25.36
C HIS A 83 12.26 -5.94 -25.16
N THR A 84 12.83 -5.23 -24.18
CA THR A 84 14.24 -5.34 -23.80
C THR A 84 14.44 -5.04 -22.31
N LEU A 85 15.54 -5.51 -21.74
CA LEU A 85 15.90 -5.22 -20.37
C LEU A 85 16.73 -3.94 -20.29
N SER A 86 16.20 -2.90 -19.63
CA SER A 86 16.87 -1.64 -19.36
C SER A 86 16.46 -1.05 -18.00
N HIS A 87 17.31 -0.19 -17.44
CA HIS A 87 17.01 0.65 -16.27
C HIS A 87 16.17 1.89 -16.64
N ASN A 88 15.80 2.05 -17.91
CA ASN A 88 14.92 3.09 -18.40
C ASN A 88 13.64 2.45 -18.95
N PHE A 89 12.50 2.75 -18.31
CA PHE A 89 11.21 2.15 -18.66
C PHE A 89 10.82 2.44 -20.11
N ARG A 90 11.05 3.68 -20.56
CA ARG A 90 10.65 4.15 -21.88
C ARG A 90 11.42 3.45 -22.99
N SER A 91 12.72 3.19 -22.81
CA SER A 91 13.52 2.46 -23.81
C SER A 91 13.31 0.94 -23.74
N ALA A 92 12.87 0.43 -22.58
CA ALA A 92 12.54 -0.98 -22.40
C ALA A 92 11.19 -1.40 -22.96
N THR A 93 10.29 -0.43 -23.18
CA THR A 93 8.88 -0.68 -23.45
C THR A 93 8.39 -0.04 -24.73
N SER A 94 7.37 -0.65 -25.32
CA SER A 94 6.66 -0.10 -26.48
C SER A 94 5.16 -0.36 -26.36
N VAL A 95 4.37 0.55 -26.94
CA VAL A 95 2.93 0.34 -27.11
C VAL A 95 2.73 -0.51 -28.36
N VAL A 96 1.95 -1.57 -28.23
CA VAL A 96 1.60 -2.47 -29.34
C VAL A 96 0.10 -2.67 -29.42
N TRP A 97 -0.38 -2.93 -30.63
CA TRP A 97 -1.74 -3.38 -30.88
C TRP A 97 -1.79 -4.90 -30.79
N ALA A 98 -2.63 -5.42 -29.89
CA ALA A 98 -2.80 -6.85 -29.69
C ALA A 98 -4.21 -7.28 -30.12
N PRO A 99 -4.35 -8.40 -30.84
CA PRO A 99 -5.67 -8.91 -31.21
C PRO A 99 -6.40 -9.48 -29.99
N LEU A 100 -7.68 -9.15 -29.85
CA LEU A 100 -8.56 -9.80 -28.87
C LEU A 100 -9.02 -11.15 -29.43
N ARG A 101 -8.61 -12.24 -28.80
CA ARG A 101 -8.98 -13.61 -29.21
C ARG A 101 -10.17 -14.11 -28.40
N LEU A 102 -11.25 -14.43 -29.12
CA LEU A 102 -12.45 -15.06 -28.58
C LEU A 102 -12.67 -16.43 -29.27
N PRO A 103 -13.30 -17.42 -28.61
CA PRO A 103 -13.80 -17.39 -27.23
C PRO A 103 -12.65 -17.38 -26.20
N LEU A 104 -12.97 -16.97 -24.97
CA LEU A 104 -12.01 -17.01 -23.86
C LEU A 104 -11.69 -18.47 -23.47
N LYS A 105 -10.53 -18.68 -22.85
CA LYS A 105 -10.29 -19.98 -22.18
C LYS A 105 -11.31 -20.18 -21.06
N PRO A 106 -11.66 -21.43 -20.73
CA PRO A 106 -12.79 -21.71 -19.84
C PRO A 106 -12.73 -21.01 -18.48
N ASP A 107 -11.54 -20.88 -17.88
CA ASP A 107 -11.35 -20.29 -16.55
C ASP A 107 -10.87 -18.83 -16.56
N ASP A 108 -10.74 -18.22 -17.75
CA ASP A 108 -10.21 -16.87 -17.91
C ASP A 108 -11.32 -15.80 -17.87
N VAL A 109 -10.91 -14.60 -17.51
CA VAL A 109 -11.74 -13.40 -17.45
C VAL A 109 -11.06 -12.31 -18.26
N LEU A 110 -11.82 -11.64 -19.11
CA LEU A 110 -11.39 -10.45 -19.81
C LEU A 110 -11.80 -9.22 -18.99
N LEU A 111 -10.83 -8.46 -18.52
CA LEU A 111 -11.06 -7.23 -17.78
C LEU A 111 -10.82 -6.02 -18.68
N LYS A 112 -11.80 -5.11 -18.79
CA LYS A 112 -11.62 -3.78 -19.37
C LYS A 112 -11.02 -2.86 -18.31
N ILE A 113 -9.78 -2.43 -18.50
CA ILE A 113 -9.06 -1.62 -17.50
C ILE A 113 -9.49 -0.15 -17.61
N ILE A 114 -9.74 0.48 -16.46
CA ILE A 114 -10.09 1.90 -16.37
C ILE A 114 -8.92 2.68 -15.78
N TYR A 115 -8.32 2.17 -14.70
CA TYR A 115 -7.17 2.78 -14.06
C TYR A 115 -6.10 1.73 -13.78
N ALA A 116 -4.84 2.12 -13.98
CA ALA A 116 -3.66 1.32 -13.66
C ALA A 116 -2.74 2.08 -12.72
N GLY A 117 -2.14 1.38 -11.76
CA GLY A 117 -1.25 1.99 -10.77
C GLY A 117 0.20 1.98 -11.23
N VAL A 118 0.88 3.12 -11.12
CA VAL A 118 2.33 3.22 -11.39
C VAL A 118 3.12 2.91 -10.13
N ASN A 119 4.15 2.08 -10.27
CA ASN A 119 4.95 1.58 -9.16
C ASN A 119 6.44 1.82 -9.39
N ALA A 120 7.18 2.14 -8.33
CA ALA A 120 8.63 2.31 -8.40
C ALA A 120 9.35 1.06 -8.92
N SER A 121 8.77 -0.12 -8.69
CA SER A 121 9.29 -1.41 -9.15
C SER A 121 9.04 -1.69 -10.63
N ASP A 122 8.31 -0.84 -11.37
CA ASP A 122 8.12 -1.00 -12.81
C ASP A 122 9.45 -0.98 -13.58
N LEU A 123 10.45 -0.23 -13.09
CA LEU A 123 11.83 -0.30 -13.59
C LEU A 123 12.55 -1.59 -13.17
N ARG A 124 12.21 -2.16 -12.01
CA ARG A 124 12.88 -3.34 -11.44
C ARG A 124 12.44 -4.64 -12.10
N THR A 125 11.18 -4.72 -12.52
CA THR A 125 10.63 -5.86 -13.28
C THR A 125 11.44 -6.16 -14.53
N VAL A 126 12.02 -5.10 -15.10
CA VAL A 126 12.80 -5.12 -16.32
C VAL A 126 14.22 -5.65 -16.08
N PHE A 127 14.64 -5.98 -14.84
CA PHE A 127 16.07 -6.29 -14.61
C PHE A 127 16.46 -7.34 -13.54
N GLN A 128 15.64 -7.64 -12.51
CA GLN A 128 16.18 -8.33 -11.31
C GLN A 128 15.73 -9.77 -11.03
N TRP A 129 14.85 -10.36 -11.84
CA TRP A 129 14.59 -11.80 -11.73
C TRP A 129 15.55 -12.53 -12.67
N ASN A 130 16.53 -13.20 -12.06
CA ASN A 130 17.52 -14.09 -12.69
C ASN A 130 17.62 -13.94 -14.22
N ASN A 131 18.46 -12.99 -14.69
CA ASN A 131 18.41 -12.44 -16.06
C ASN A 131 18.23 -13.47 -17.19
N LYS A 132 18.72 -14.70 -17.03
CA LYS A 132 18.54 -15.77 -18.03
C LYS A 132 17.07 -16.19 -18.20
N ASP A 133 16.30 -16.28 -17.11
CA ASP A 133 14.91 -16.74 -17.14
C ASP A 133 13.97 -15.66 -17.68
N ILE A 134 14.21 -14.38 -17.37
CA ILE A 134 13.40 -13.27 -17.88
C ILE A 134 13.68 -12.98 -19.36
N VAL A 135 14.95 -12.97 -19.79
CA VAL A 135 15.27 -12.70 -21.20
C VAL A 135 14.57 -13.69 -22.12
N SER A 136 14.46 -14.96 -21.71
CA SER A 136 13.75 -16.00 -22.46
C SER A 136 12.23 -15.75 -22.60
N ARG A 137 11.66 -14.88 -21.77
CA ARG A 137 10.22 -14.55 -21.74
C ARG A 137 9.89 -13.24 -22.45
N LEU A 138 10.87 -12.55 -23.01
CA LEU A 138 10.63 -11.35 -23.81
C LEU A 138 9.96 -11.71 -25.15
N PRO A 139 8.99 -10.90 -25.64
CA PRO A 139 8.36 -9.78 -24.94
C PRO A 139 7.30 -10.25 -23.92
N PHE A 140 7.16 -9.51 -22.82
CA PHE A 140 6.12 -9.75 -21.81
C PHE A 140 5.34 -8.48 -21.45
N ASP A 141 4.15 -8.64 -20.86
CA ASP A 141 3.24 -7.53 -20.58
C ASP A 141 3.64 -6.73 -19.33
N ALA A 142 3.52 -5.41 -19.38
CA ALA A 142 3.93 -4.51 -18.29
C ALA A 142 2.76 -4.11 -17.35
N GLY A 143 3.12 -3.67 -16.14
CA GLY A 143 2.20 -3.13 -15.13
C GLY A 143 1.65 -4.17 -14.17
N PHE A 144 1.59 -3.83 -12.87
CA PHE A 144 1.31 -4.78 -11.77
C PHE A 144 -0.13 -4.79 -11.26
N GLU A 145 -0.84 -3.68 -11.41
CA GLU A 145 -2.14 -3.51 -10.77
C GLU A 145 -3.05 -2.61 -11.59
N ALA A 146 -4.33 -2.93 -11.56
CA ALA A 146 -5.38 -2.16 -12.21
C ALA A 146 -6.74 -2.41 -11.56
N VAL A 147 -7.66 -1.50 -11.83
CA VAL A 147 -9.10 -1.69 -11.64
C VAL A 147 -9.83 -1.48 -12.97
N GLY A 148 -10.93 -2.20 -13.11
CA GLY A 148 -11.70 -2.24 -14.34
C GLY A 148 -13.07 -2.87 -14.15
N ILE A 149 -13.68 -3.21 -15.27
CA ILE A 149 -14.98 -3.89 -15.32
C ILE A 149 -14.81 -5.20 -16.07
N ILE A 150 -15.39 -6.27 -15.56
CA ILE A 150 -15.39 -7.57 -16.22
C ILE A 150 -16.15 -7.45 -17.54
N ALA A 151 -15.45 -7.63 -18.65
CA ALA A 151 -15.98 -7.44 -19.99
C ALA A 151 -16.49 -8.76 -20.58
N ALA A 152 -15.79 -9.87 -20.32
CA ALA A 152 -16.22 -11.22 -20.69
C ALA A 152 -15.68 -12.26 -19.69
N ILE A 153 -16.32 -13.42 -19.62
CA ILE A 153 -15.93 -14.54 -18.76
C ILE A 153 -15.90 -15.82 -19.59
N GLY A 154 -14.98 -16.73 -19.28
CA GLY A 154 -14.93 -18.07 -19.84
C GLY A 154 -16.06 -18.95 -19.31
N ASP A 155 -16.36 -20.02 -20.05
CA ASP A 155 -17.55 -20.86 -19.81
C ASP A 155 -17.56 -21.57 -18.43
N SER A 156 -16.39 -21.82 -17.83
CA SER A 156 -16.25 -22.45 -16.50
C SER A 156 -16.39 -21.44 -15.35
N VAL A 157 -16.32 -20.14 -15.61
CA VAL A 157 -16.37 -19.11 -14.56
C VAL A 157 -17.83 -18.89 -14.11
N LYS A 158 -18.20 -19.44 -12.95
CA LYS A 158 -19.58 -19.33 -12.40
C LYS A 158 -19.74 -18.28 -11.28
N HIS A 159 -18.65 -17.88 -10.64
CA HIS A 159 -18.66 -17.02 -9.45
C HIS A 159 -18.49 -15.52 -9.77
N LEU A 160 -18.27 -15.17 -11.04
CA LEU A 160 -18.12 -13.79 -11.52
C LEU A 160 -19.17 -13.50 -12.58
N LYS A 161 -19.44 -12.21 -12.80
CA LYS A 161 -20.42 -11.72 -13.77
C LYS A 161 -19.82 -10.61 -14.61
N VAL A 162 -20.18 -10.60 -15.90
CA VAL A 162 -19.91 -9.46 -16.78
C VAL A 162 -20.57 -8.20 -16.20
N GLY A 163 -19.88 -7.07 -16.28
CA GLY A 163 -20.29 -5.80 -15.68
C GLY A 163 -19.83 -5.59 -14.23
N THR A 164 -19.31 -6.62 -13.54
CA THR A 164 -18.80 -6.48 -12.17
C THR A 164 -17.51 -5.65 -12.14
N PRO A 165 -17.39 -4.62 -11.30
CA PRO A 165 -16.11 -3.96 -11.05
C PRO A 165 -15.12 -4.90 -10.36
N ALA A 166 -13.89 -4.90 -10.84
CA ALA A 166 -12.85 -5.79 -10.36
C ALA A 166 -11.47 -5.13 -10.37
N ALA A 167 -10.62 -5.60 -9.47
CA ALA A 167 -9.20 -5.30 -9.38
C ALA A 167 -8.37 -6.51 -9.75
N ILE A 168 -7.13 -6.26 -10.17
CA ILE A 168 -6.11 -7.28 -10.40
C ILE A 168 -4.78 -6.81 -9.82
N MET A 169 -3.97 -7.77 -9.39
CA MET A 169 -2.60 -7.58 -8.92
C MET A 169 -1.68 -8.59 -9.64
N THR A 170 -1.59 -8.46 -10.96
CA THR A 170 -0.80 -9.33 -11.85
C THR A 170 -0.24 -8.50 -13.01
N TYR A 171 0.73 -9.07 -13.73
CA TYR A 171 1.32 -8.43 -14.90
C TYR A 171 0.31 -8.21 -16.03
N GLY A 172 0.53 -7.15 -16.81
CA GLY A 172 -0.32 -6.78 -17.95
C GLY A 172 -1.45 -5.82 -17.59
N SER A 173 -1.25 -5.00 -16.56
CA SER A 173 -2.20 -3.95 -16.18
C SER A 173 -2.07 -2.67 -17.02
N TYR A 174 -0.99 -2.52 -17.80
CA TYR A 174 -0.81 -1.42 -18.75
C TYR A 174 -1.37 -1.77 -20.13
N ALA A 175 -2.67 -2.07 -20.16
CA ALA A 175 -3.41 -2.45 -21.36
C ALA A 175 -4.84 -1.94 -21.28
N GLU A 176 -5.49 -1.72 -22.42
CA GLU A 176 -6.93 -1.40 -22.44
C GLU A 176 -7.78 -2.58 -21.97
N PHE A 177 -7.34 -3.79 -22.28
CA PHE A 177 -7.95 -5.05 -21.84
C PHE A 177 -6.87 -6.01 -21.39
N THR A 178 -7.20 -6.87 -20.43
CA THR A 178 -6.28 -7.91 -19.97
C THR A 178 -7.01 -9.21 -19.70
N LEU A 179 -6.34 -10.32 -20.03
CA LEU A 179 -6.82 -11.67 -19.80
C LEU A 179 -6.19 -12.21 -18.53
N VAL A 180 -7.03 -12.59 -17.58
CA VAL A 180 -6.60 -12.99 -16.25
C VAL A 180 -7.40 -14.20 -15.82
N ALA A 181 -6.74 -15.23 -15.27
CA ALA A 181 -7.43 -16.38 -14.70
C ALA A 181 -8.39 -15.90 -13.59
N SER A 182 -9.62 -16.43 -13.57
CA SER A 182 -10.69 -15.99 -12.65
C SER A 182 -10.28 -15.92 -11.18
N LYS A 183 -9.40 -16.81 -10.71
CA LYS A 183 -8.87 -16.81 -9.34
C LYS A 183 -8.05 -15.57 -8.95
N HIS A 184 -7.57 -14.80 -9.92
CA HIS A 184 -6.80 -13.57 -9.68
C HIS A 184 -7.65 -12.30 -9.80
N ILE A 185 -8.95 -12.46 -10.09
CA ILE A 185 -9.91 -11.36 -10.09
C ILE A 185 -10.35 -11.09 -8.66
N LEU A 186 -10.17 -9.85 -8.20
CA LEU A 186 -10.65 -9.37 -6.91
C LEU A 186 -11.88 -8.48 -7.15
N PRO A 187 -13.11 -8.94 -6.86
CA PRO A 187 -14.28 -8.08 -6.97
C PRO A 187 -14.16 -6.86 -6.06
N VAL A 188 -14.50 -5.67 -6.57
CA VAL A 188 -14.48 -4.42 -5.81
C VAL A 188 -15.83 -3.72 -5.93
N ALA A 189 -16.15 -2.86 -4.97
CA ALA A 189 -17.41 -2.12 -5.00
C ALA A 189 -17.48 -1.11 -6.17
N ARG A 190 -16.33 -0.54 -6.55
CA ARG A 190 -16.21 0.49 -7.60
C ARG A 190 -14.81 0.48 -8.22
N PRO A 191 -14.67 0.72 -9.53
CA PRO A 191 -13.38 0.75 -10.21
C PRO A 191 -12.75 2.14 -10.12
N ASP A 192 -12.52 2.60 -8.90
CA ASP A 192 -12.04 3.96 -8.60
C ASP A 192 -10.51 4.01 -8.48
N PRO A 193 -9.85 5.15 -8.78
CA PRO A 193 -8.41 5.27 -8.67
C PRO A 193 -7.92 5.13 -7.20
N GLU A 194 -8.76 5.46 -6.22
CA GLU A 194 -8.47 5.23 -4.80
C GLU A 194 -8.39 3.72 -4.47
N VAL A 195 -9.15 2.88 -5.18
CA VAL A 195 -9.06 1.41 -5.02
C VAL A 195 -7.73 0.91 -5.55
N VAL A 196 -7.26 1.41 -6.71
CA VAL A 196 -5.91 1.11 -7.23
C VAL A 196 -4.83 1.45 -6.21
N ALA A 197 -4.94 2.59 -5.53
CA ALA A 197 -3.97 2.98 -4.51
C ALA A 197 -3.98 2.03 -3.30
N MET A 198 -5.12 1.46 -2.92
CA MET A 198 -5.21 0.51 -1.80
C MET A 198 -4.67 -0.89 -2.12
N LEU A 199 -4.55 -1.27 -3.39
CA LEU A 199 -4.00 -2.57 -3.82
C LEU A 199 -2.53 -2.71 -3.40
N THR A 200 -1.57 -2.38 -4.25
CA THR A 200 -0.15 -2.61 -3.92
C THR A 200 0.31 -1.71 -2.78
N SER A 201 -0.02 -0.41 -2.84
CA SER A 201 0.52 0.57 -1.89
C SER A 201 -0.11 0.47 -0.50
N GLY A 202 -1.43 0.30 -0.42
CA GLY A 202 -2.15 0.10 0.84
C GLY A 202 -1.84 -1.25 1.49
N LEU A 203 -1.87 -2.35 0.72
CA LEU A 203 -1.56 -3.68 1.27
C LEU A 203 -0.12 -3.77 1.77
N THR A 204 0.85 -3.20 1.04
CA THR A 204 2.25 -3.15 1.49
C THR A 204 2.34 -2.48 2.86
N ALA A 205 1.77 -1.28 3.01
CA ALA A 205 1.80 -0.57 4.28
C ALA A 205 1.12 -1.35 5.41
N SER A 206 -0.08 -1.87 5.16
CA SER A 206 -0.86 -2.54 6.21
C SER A 206 -0.25 -3.86 6.66
N ILE A 207 0.27 -4.67 5.74
CA ILE A 207 0.83 -5.98 6.08
C ILE A 207 2.25 -5.79 6.63
N ALA A 208 3.07 -4.90 6.06
CA ALA A 208 4.42 -4.69 6.54
C ALA A 208 4.45 -4.13 7.96
N LEU A 209 3.59 -3.16 8.30
CA LEU A 209 3.50 -2.63 9.66
C LEU A 209 3.03 -3.71 10.65
N GLU A 210 2.11 -4.59 10.25
CA GLU A 210 1.61 -5.64 11.15
C GLU A 210 2.57 -6.83 11.30
N LYS A 211 3.13 -7.32 10.20
CA LYS A 211 3.89 -8.58 10.18
C LYS A 211 5.40 -8.38 10.26
N ALA A 212 5.94 -7.41 9.52
CA ALA A 212 7.39 -7.16 9.49
C ALA A 212 7.83 -6.22 10.62
N ALA A 213 7.05 -5.18 10.89
CA ALA A 213 7.33 -4.21 11.95
C ALA A 213 6.71 -4.56 13.31
N GLN A 214 5.87 -5.61 13.36
CA GLN A 214 5.14 -6.06 14.55
C GLN A 214 4.58 -4.88 15.36
N MET A 215 3.96 -3.92 14.65
CA MET A 215 3.70 -2.59 15.19
C MET A 215 2.76 -2.65 16.39
N GLU A 216 3.23 -2.10 17.50
CA GLU A 216 2.46 -1.85 18.71
C GLU A 216 2.02 -0.39 18.79
N SER A 217 1.19 -0.04 19.78
CA SER A 217 0.82 1.34 20.10
C SER A 217 1.86 2.02 21.00
N GLY A 218 1.88 3.36 21.02
CA GLY A 218 2.74 4.14 21.92
C GLY A 218 4.22 4.20 21.51
N LYS A 219 4.53 3.79 20.29
CA LYS A 219 5.87 3.86 19.68
C LYS A 219 6.06 5.15 18.88
N VAL A 220 7.32 5.46 18.57
CA VAL A 220 7.71 6.45 17.56
C VAL A 220 7.97 5.75 16.24
N VAL A 221 7.18 6.08 15.21
CA VAL A 221 7.26 5.48 13.88
C VAL A 221 7.77 6.50 12.88
N LEU A 222 8.93 6.23 12.26
CA LEU A 222 9.46 7.03 11.16
C LEU A 222 9.07 6.41 9.81
N VAL A 223 8.50 7.20 8.92
CA VAL A 223 8.15 6.78 7.55
C VAL A 223 8.97 7.59 6.55
N THR A 224 9.72 6.91 5.68
CA THR A 224 10.43 7.54 4.55
C THR A 224 9.58 7.52 3.28
N ALA A 225 9.81 8.48 2.37
CA ALA A 225 8.96 8.72 1.21
C ALA A 225 7.46 8.82 1.59
N ALA A 226 7.18 9.46 2.74
CA ALA A 226 5.91 9.35 3.43
C ALA A 226 4.72 9.96 2.67
N ALA A 227 4.97 10.96 1.83
CA ALA A 227 3.93 11.57 0.99
C ALA A 227 3.70 10.82 -0.34
N GLY A 228 4.35 9.67 -0.55
CA GLY A 228 4.22 8.87 -1.76
C GLY A 228 3.09 7.83 -1.70
N GLY A 229 3.05 6.95 -2.70
CA GLY A 229 2.00 5.95 -2.88
C GLY A 229 1.74 5.08 -1.66
N THR A 230 2.76 4.41 -1.11
CA THR A 230 2.64 3.54 0.08
C THR A 230 2.85 4.28 1.40
N GLY A 231 3.72 5.29 1.43
CA GLY A 231 4.03 6.05 2.62
C GLY A 231 2.81 6.73 3.25
N GLN A 232 1.88 7.22 2.42
CA GLN A 232 0.66 7.89 2.90
C GLN A 232 -0.24 6.95 3.71
N PHE A 233 -0.22 5.65 3.40
CA PHE A 233 -0.97 4.65 4.16
C PHE A 233 -0.21 4.31 5.45
N ALA A 234 1.11 4.16 5.36
CA ALA A 234 1.93 3.82 6.52
C ALA A 234 1.81 4.87 7.65
N VAL A 235 1.84 6.17 7.32
CA VAL A 235 1.66 7.23 8.31
C VAL A 235 0.28 7.17 8.98
N GLN A 236 -0.78 7.00 8.20
CA GLN A 236 -2.15 6.97 8.72
C GLN A 236 -2.41 5.73 9.57
N LEU A 237 -1.94 4.56 9.12
CA LEU A 237 -2.10 3.31 9.87
C LEU A 237 -1.31 3.34 11.18
N ALA A 238 -0.12 3.93 11.20
CA ALA A 238 0.65 4.14 12.43
C ALA A 238 -0.07 5.11 13.38
N LYS A 239 -0.63 6.22 12.88
CA LYS A 239 -1.46 7.15 13.68
C LYS A 239 -2.69 6.45 14.27
N LEU A 240 -3.43 5.70 13.45
CA LEU A 240 -4.61 4.94 13.88
C LEU A 240 -4.28 3.88 14.94
N ALA A 241 -3.05 3.37 14.95
CA ALA A 241 -2.55 2.46 15.98
C ALA A 241 -2.10 3.17 17.27
N GLY A 242 -2.22 4.50 17.37
CA GLY A 242 -1.85 5.26 18.57
C GLY A 242 -0.36 5.55 18.68
N ASN A 243 0.36 5.64 17.56
CA ASN A 243 1.77 5.96 17.53
C ASN A 243 2.05 7.43 17.24
N LYS A 244 3.20 7.93 17.71
CA LYS A 244 3.76 9.21 17.27
C LYS A 244 4.45 9.01 15.93
N VAL A 245 4.03 9.72 14.91
CA VAL A 245 4.52 9.54 13.54
C VAL A 245 5.43 10.68 13.11
N VAL A 246 6.62 10.29 12.66
CA VAL A 246 7.61 11.16 12.01
C VAL A 246 7.64 10.80 10.53
N ALA A 247 7.62 11.78 9.65
CA ALA A 247 7.54 11.55 8.21
C ALA A 247 8.59 12.37 7.47
N THR A 248 9.31 11.75 6.53
CA THR A 248 10.22 12.47 5.63
C THR A 248 9.60 12.62 4.24
N CYS A 249 9.74 13.82 3.67
CA CYS A 249 9.31 14.13 2.31
C CYS A 249 10.17 15.22 1.67
N GLY A 250 10.07 15.39 0.36
CA GLY A 250 10.80 16.43 -0.37
C GLY A 250 9.88 17.48 -0.98
N GLY A 251 9.75 18.63 -0.32
CA GLY A 251 9.04 19.80 -0.82
C GLY A 251 7.73 20.11 -0.08
N LYS A 252 7.30 21.37 -0.23
CA LYS A 252 6.18 21.97 0.50
C LYS A 252 4.83 21.29 0.24
N ASP A 253 4.54 20.88 -1.00
CA ASP A 253 3.26 20.25 -1.33
C ASP A 253 3.11 18.88 -0.65
N LYS A 254 4.20 18.12 -0.59
CA LYS A 254 4.27 16.85 0.14
C LYS A 254 4.16 17.06 1.65
N ALA A 255 4.83 18.10 2.17
CA ALA A 255 4.73 18.45 3.58
C ALA A 255 3.31 18.87 3.96
N LYS A 256 2.59 19.58 3.06
CA LYS A 256 1.18 19.94 3.25
C LYS A 256 0.30 18.69 3.32
N LEU A 257 0.43 17.76 2.36
CA LEU A 257 -0.31 16.49 2.42
C LEU A 257 -0.11 15.78 3.77
N LEU A 258 1.13 15.67 4.24
CA LEU A 258 1.41 14.98 5.50
C LEU A 258 0.81 15.68 6.73
N LYS A 259 0.74 17.02 6.72
CA LYS A 259 0.03 17.78 7.75
C LYS A 259 -1.48 17.53 7.69
N ASP A 260 -2.07 17.45 6.50
CA ASP A 260 -3.49 17.12 6.31
C ASP A 260 -3.83 15.66 6.71
N LEU A 261 -2.82 14.80 6.79
CA LEU A 261 -2.86 13.44 7.34
C LEU A 261 -2.51 13.37 8.83
N GLU A 262 -2.43 14.51 9.52
CA GLU A 262 -2.24 14.61 10.98
C GLU A 262 -0.94 13.98 11.50
N VAL A 263 0.11 14.00 10.66
CA VAL A 263 1.46 13.57 11.06
C VAL A 263 2.02 14.50 12.14
N ASP A 264 2.58 13.91 13.21
CA ASP A 264 3.08 14.65 14.37
C ASP A 264 4.34 15.48 14.05
N ARG A 265 5.26 14.92 13.27
CA ARG A 265 6.47 15.63 12.82
C ARG A 265 6.77 15.35 11.35
N VAL A 266 6.58 16.37 10.51
CA VAL A 266 6.96 16.34 9.10
C VAL A 266 8.34 16.96 8.93
N ILE A 267 9.28 16.24 8.32
CA ILE A 267 10.63 16.72 7.98
C ILE A 267 10.69 16.88 6.47
N ASP A 268 10.66 18.14 6.00
CA ASP A 268 10.95 18.43 4.60
C ASP A 268 12.47 18.46 4.40
N TYR A 269 13.02 17.40 3.82
CA TYR A 269 14.47 17.27 3.65
C TYR A 269 15.07 18.23 2.62
N LYS A 270 14.24 19.01 1.91
CA LYS A 270 14.70 20.13 1.06
C LYS A 270 15.00 21.40 1.88
N THR A 271 14.46 21.51 3.09
CA THR A 271 14.62 22.70 3.95
C THR A 271 15.22 22.38 5.32
N GLU A 272 15.20 21.12 5.74
CA GLU A 272 15.67 20.67 7.05
C GLU A 272 16.66 19.51 6.89
N ASN A 273 17.65 19.42 7.78
CA ASN A 273 18.54 18.28 7.84
C ASN A 273 17.95 17.18 8.74
N ILE A 274 17.60 16.03 8.16
CA ILE A 274 16.94 14.91 8.86
C ILE A 274 17.77 14.46 10.07
N LYS A 275 19.09 14.30 9.92
CA LYS A 275 19.97 13.82 11.00
C LYS A 275 19.97 14.79 12.19
N THR A 276 20.05 16.09 11.92
CA THR A 276 19.99 17.13 12.95
C THR A 276 18.65 17.10 13.68
N VAL A 277 17.54 17.00 12.95
CA VAL A 277 16.19 16.92 13.52
C VAL A 277 16.03 15.67 14.40
N LEU A 278 16.38 14.48 13.88
CA LEU A 278 16.25 13.24 14.64
C LEU A 278 17.10 13.26 15.92
N LYS A 279 18.33 13.80 15.86
CA LYS A 279 19.20 13.90 17.05
C LYS A 279 18.63 14.86 18.11
N ALA A 280 18.04 15.97 17.68
CA ALA A 280 17.54 17.00 18.58
C ALA A 280 16.17 16.63 19.20
N GLU A 281 15.24 16.14 18.38
CA GLU A 281 13.85 15.92 18.78
C GLU A 281 13.59 14.48 19.23
N PHE A 282 14.43 13.52 18.81
CA PHE A 282 14.29 12.09 19.12
C PHE A 282 15.63 11.51 19.64
N PRO A 283 16.19 12.04 20.74
CA PRO A 283 17.51 11.61 21.25
C PRO A 283 17.56 10.15 21.70
N LYS A 284 16.40 9.54 21.99
CA LYS A 284 16.26 8.10 22.31
C LYS A 284 16.17 7.21 21.06
N GLY A 285 16.12 7.81 19.88
CA GLY A 285 15.86 7.14 18.60
C GLY A 285 14.37 6.97 18.29
N VAL A 286 14.11 6.27 17.19
CA VAL A 286 12.77 5.87 16.73
C VAL A 286 12.60 4.36 16.83
N ASP A 287 11.43 3.90 17.25
CA ASP A 287 11.17 2.48 17.54
C ASP A 287 10.92 1.67 16.28
N ILE A 288 10.21 2.25 15.31
CA ILE A 288 9.87 1.58 14.05
C ILE A 288 10.23 2.49 12.89
N ILE A 289 10.87 1.93 11.86
CA ILE A 289 11.15 2.65 10.61
C ILE A 289 10.55 1.89 9.43
N TYR A 290 9.68 2.56 8.69
CA TYR A 290 9.17 2.13 7.39
C TYR A 290 10.05 2.75 6.30
N GLU A 291 11.03 1.98 5.79
CA GLU A 291 12.11 2.49 4.94
C GLU A 291 11.91 2.09 3.47
N SER A 292 11.66 3.07 2.59
CA SER A 292 11.39 2.88 1.16
C SER A 292 12.43 3.50 0.22
N VAL A 293 13.43 4.21 0.74
CA VAL A 293 14.35 5.05 -0.02
C VAL A 293 15.67 4.36 -0.30
N GLY A 294 16.23 3.63 0.66
CA GLY A 294 17.54 2.99 0.55
C GLY A 294 18.71 3.99 0.61
N GLY A 295 19.91 3.50 0.29
CA GLY A 295 21.12 4.32 0.21
C GLY A 295 21.44 5.05 1.51
N GLU A 296 21.76 6.35 1.41
CA GLU A 296 22.12 7.16 2.58
C GLU A 296 20.96 7.36 3.57
N MET A 297 19.71 7.29 3.08
CA MET A 297 18.53 7.34 3.95
C MET A 297 18.47 6.10 4.85
N PHE A 298 18.78 4.92 4.31
CA PHE A 298 18.86 3.69 5.10
C PHE A 298 19.93 3.82 6.19
N ASP A 299 21.13 4.32 5.85
CA ASP A 299 22.20 4.57 6.81
C ASP A 299 21.77 5.52 7.93
N LEU A 300 21.09 6.61 7.56
CA LEU A 300 20.55 7.58 8.51
C LEU A 300 19.50 6.94 9.42
N CYS A 301 18.57 6.17 8.85
CA CYS A 301 17.52 5.47 9.57
C CYS A 301 18.09 4.44 10.55
N LEU A 302 19.01 3.61 10.11
CA LEU A 302 19.67 2.60 10.94
C LEU A 302 20.35 3.23 12.17
N ASN A 303 21.03 4.36 11.98
CA ASN A 303 21.67 5.08 13.08
C ASN A 303 20.66 5.75 14.03
N ALA A 304 19.46 6.10 13.53
CA ALA A 304 18.39 6.73 14.29
C ALA A 304 17.50 5.74 15.05
N LEU A 305 17.63 4.42 14.82
CA LEU A 305 16.86 3.42 15.55
C LEU A 305 17.14 3.49 17.07
N ALA A 306 16.08 3.35 17.84
CA ALA A 306 16.09 3.18 19.29
C ALA A 306 16.65 1.80 19.69
N THR A 307 16.90 1.60 20.98
CA THR A 307 17.11 0.26 21.54
C THR A 307 15.86 -0.60 21.28
N TYR A 308 16.04 -1.83 20.83
CA TYR A 308 14.98 -2.74 20.36
C TYR A 308 14.24 -2.28 19.09
N GLY A 309 14.73 -1.23 18.45
CA GLY A 309 14.09 -0.67 17.27
C GLY A 309 14.07 -1.64 16.08
N GLN A 310 13.05 -1.51 15.24
CA GLN A 310 12.84 -2.32 14.05
C GLN A 310 12.83 -1.44 12.79
N LEU A 311 13.66 -1.79 11.81
CA LEU A 311 13.66 -1.16 10.49
C LEU A 311 13.13 -2.16 9.47
N VAL A 312 12.03 -1.80 8.81
CA VAL A 312 11.45 -2.59 7.73
C VAL A 312 11.92 -2.04 6.39
N VAL A 313 12.61 -2.87 5.63
CA VAL A 313 13.02 -2.60 4.26
C VAL A 313 11.85 -2.88 3.34
N ILE A 314 11.21 -1.81 2.89
CA ILE A 314 10.08 -1.82 1.96
C ILE A 314 10.58 -1.66 0.52
N GLY A 315 11.60 -0.82 0.32
CA GLY A 315 12.13 -0.50 -0.98
C GLY A 315 13.42 0.30 -0.91
N MET A 316 14.00 0.56 -2.08
CA MET A 316 15.27 1.28 -2.22
C MET A 316 15.25 2.13 -3.48
N ILE A 317 14.23 2.99 -3.61
CA ILE A 317 13.94 3.73 -4.85
C ILE A 317 15.10 4.59 -5.34
N SER A 318 15.96 5.08 -4.43
CA SER A 318 17.15 5.86 -4.80
C SER A 318 18.14 5.13 -5.70
N GLN A 319 18.06 3.79 -5.76
CA GLN A 319 19.00 2.93 -6.47
C GLN A 319 18.41 2.30 -7.75
N TYR A 320 17.14 2.55 -8.07
CA TYR A 320 16.44 1.85 -9.17
C TYR A 320 16.85 2.34 -10.56
N GLN A 321 17.36 3.56 -10.69
CA GLN A 321 17.79 4.14 -11.97
C GLN A 321 19.31 4.04 -12.22
N GLU A 322 20.07 3.42 -11.32
CA GLU A 322 21.53 3.30 -11.51
C GLU A 322 21.83 2.42 -12.74
N GLU A 323 22.63 2.97 -13.68
CA GLU A 323 22.91 2.37 -14.99
C GLU A 323 23.49 0.94 -14.88
N HIS A 324 24.22 0.66 -13.81
CA HIS A 324 24.89 -0.63 -13.57
C HIS A 324 24.06 -1.58 -12.68
N GLY A 325 22.78 -1.27 -12.49
CA GLY A 325 21.88 -2.01 -11.62
C GLY A 325 22.12 -1.72 -10.15
N TRP A 326 21.31 -2.35 -9.30
CA TRP A 326 21.47 -2.28 -7.85
C TRP A 326 22.83 -2.82 -7.42
N LYS A 327 23.65 -1.99 -6.78
CA LYS A 327 24.91 -2.42 -6.16
C LYS A 327 24.70 -2.66 -4.67
N PRO A 328 25.08 -3.85 -4.15
CA PRO A 328 25.13 -4.06 -2.70
C PRO A 328 26.01 -3.00 -2.06
N ARG A 329 25.46 -2.24 -1.10
CA ARG A 329 26.27 -1.34 -0.28
C ARG A 329 27.01 -2.13 0.79
N ASN A 330 28.25 -1.73 1.04
CA ASN A 330 28.99 -2.22 2.20
C ASN A 330 28.54 -1.44 3.44
N TYR A 331 27.63 -2.02 4.21
CA TYR A 331 27.17 -1.45 5.49
C TYR A 331 28.16 -1.79 6.61
N THR A 332 29.28 -1.06 6.66
CA THR A 332 30.33 -1.29 7.66
C THR A 332 29.76 -1.18 9.08
N GLY A 333 30.02 -2.20 9.90
CA GLY A 333 29.57 -2.24 11.28
C GLY A 333 28.08 -2.57 11.47
N LEU A 334 27.39 -3.09 10.44
CA LEU A 334 25.95 -3.40 10.54
C LEU A 334 25.66 -4.35 11.71
N CYS A 335 26.38 -5.47 11.79
CA CYS A 335 26.19 -6.46 12.85
C CYS A 335 26.41 -5.87 14.23
N GLU A 336 27.47 -5.08 14.40
CA GLU A 336 27.85 -4.42 15.65
C GLU A 336 26.79 -3.39 16.06
N LYS A 337 26.27 -2.60 15.12
CA LYS A 337 25.19 -1.62 15.37
C LYS A 337 23.91 -2.32 15.83
N LEU A 338 23.52 -3.40 15.13
CA LEU A 338 22.32 -4.16 15.48
C LEU A 338 22.46 -4.82 16.85
N LEU A 339 23.61 -5.45 17.10
CA LEU A 339 23.92 -6.12 18.36
C LEU A 339 23.91 -5.13 19.53
N ALA A 340 24.57 -3.97 19.39
CA ALA A 340 24.74 -2.99 20.46
C ALA A 340 23.42 -2.42 21.01
N LYS A 341 22.35 -2.44 20.21
CA LYS A 341 21.02 -1.91 20.58
C LYS A 341 19.91 -2.97 20.50
N SER A 342 20.26 -4.24 20.27
CA SER A 342 19.30 -5.35 20.06
C SER A 342 18.25 -5.03 18.98
N GLN A 343 18.68 -4.45 17.87
CA GLN A 343 17.81 -3.98 16.79
C GLN A 343 17.53 -5.08 15.75
N THR A 344 16.45 -4.89 14.99
CA THR A 344 16.07 -5.78 13.89
C THR A 344 16.02 -5.01 12.57
N VAL A 345 16.52 -5.63 11.49
CA VAL A 345 16.28 -5.20 10.11
C VAL A 345 15.51 -6.31 9.41
N ALA A 346 14.30 -6.04 8.96
CA ALA A 346 13.40 -7.01 8.34
C ALA A 346 13.08 -6.61 6.90
N GLY A 347 13.24 -7.53 5.95
CA GLY A 347 12.76 -7.34 4.58
C GLY A 347 11.26 -7.62 4.48
N PHE A 348 10.54 -6.85 3.68
CA PHE A 348 9.15 -7.11 3.34
C PHE A 348 8.96 -7.21 1.83
N PHE A 349 8.31 -8.28 1.37
CA PHE A 349 7.95 -8.44 -0.04
C PHE A 349 6.49 -8.92 -0.15
N LEU A 350 5.63 -8.07 -0.70
CA LEU A 350 4.17 -8.23 -0.67
C LEU A 350 3.67 -9.58 -1.20
N VAL A 351 4.32 -10.11 -2.23
CA VAL A 351 3.96 -11.38 -2.89
C VAL A 351 4.08 -12.58 -1.94
N GLN A 352 4.95 -12.52 -0.92
CA GLN A 352 5.07 -13.60 0.08
C GLN A 352 3.90 -13.64 1.07
N TYR A 353 2.99 -12.65 1.00
CA TYR A 353 1.86 -12.48 1.91
C TYR A 353 0.52 -12.47 1.17
N ASP A 354 0.44 -13.09 -0.01
CA ASP A 354 -0.77 -13.19 -0.83
C ASP A 354 -2.01 -13.72 -0.08
N HIS A 355 -1.80 -14.69 0.81
CA HIS A 355 -2.80 -15.25 1.70
C HIS A 355 -3.42 -14.23 2.68
N LEU A 356 -2.80 -13.05 2.88
CA LEU A 356 -3.30 -11.97 3.72
C LEU A 356 -3.97 -10.84 2.92
N TRP A 357 -3.83 -10.80 1.59
CA TRP A 357 -4.25 -9.65 0.79
C TRP A 357 -5.73 -9.32 0.95
N GLN A 358 -6.62 -10.31 0.85
CA GLN A 358 -8.07 -10.06 0.96
C GLN A 358 -8.43 -9.46 2.33
N HIS A 359 -7.90 -10.04 3.43
CA HIS A 359 -8.17 -9.56 4.78
C HIS A 359 -7.75 -8.10 4.98
N HIS A 360 -6.55 -7.75 4.50
CA HIS A 360 -6.03 -6.40 4.63
C HIS A 360 -6.71 -5.41 3.66
N LEU A 361 -7.09 -5.85 2.46
CA LEU A 361 -7.84 -5.01 1.53
C LEU A 361 -9.22 -4.66 2.11
N ASP A 362 -9.92 -5.64 2.71
CA ASP A 362 -11.20 -5.43 3.38
C ASP A 362 -11.07 -4.47 4.56
N LYS A 363 -9.96 -4.54 5.32
CA LYS A 363 -9.63 -3.58 6.38
C LYS A 363 -9.46 -2.16 5.82
N LEU A 364 -8.66 -2.00 4.77
CA LEU A 364 -8.40 -0.69 4.15
C LEU A 364 -9.66 -0.08 3.54
N VAL A 365 -10.47 -0.87 2.83
CA VAL A 365 -11.74 -0.43 2.25
C VAL A 365 -12.72 0.00 3.35
N ARG A 366 -12.80 -0.72 4.47
CA ARG A 366 -13.63 -0.31 5.62
C ARG A 366 -13.16 1.02 6.21
N LEU A 367 -11.85 1.18 6.42
CA LEU A 367 -11.30 2.44 6.94
C LEU A 367 -11.57 3.60 5.98
N TYR A 368 -11.37 3.40 4.67
CA TYR A 368 -11.65 4.38 3.64
C TYR A 368 -13.13 4.77 3.58
N ASN A 369 -14.03 3.80 3.55
CA ASN A 369 -15.48 4.06 3.52
C ASN A 369 -15.99 4.76 4.79
N SER A 370 -15.36 4.53 5.94
CA SER A 370 -15.68 5.19 7.21
C SER A 370 -15.07 6.60 7.35
N GLY A 371 -14.25 7.04 6.38
CA GLY A 371 -13.55 8.32 6.43
C GLY A 371 -12.32 8.36 7.35
N LYS A 372 -11.97 7.23 8.00
CA LYS A 372 -10.79 7.10 8.88
C LYS A 372 -9.47 6.99 8.10
N LEU A 373 -9.53 6.65 6.82
CA LEU A 373 -8.38 6.59 5.92
C LEU A 373 -8.64 7.50 4.72
N LYS A 374 -7.74 8.46 4.48
CA LYS A 374 -7.73 9.30 3.29
C LYS A 374 -6.81 8.66 2.26
N VAL A 375 -7.26 8.60 1.00
CA VAL A 375 -6.48 8.03 -0.10
C VAL A 375 -6.13 9.14 -1.08
N ALA A 376 -4.87 9.57 -1.09
CA ALA A 376 -4.37 10.55 -2.03
C ALA A 376 -3.91 9.86 -3.32
N VAL A 377 -4.58 10.22 -4.40
CA VAL A 377 -4.15 9.96 -5.78
C VAL A 377 -3.49 11.23 -6.28
N ASP A 378 -2.37 11.08 -6.98
CA ASP A 378 -1.65 12.21 -7.54
C ASP A 378 -2.56 12.99 -8.52
N PRO A 379 -2.62 14.34 -8.42
CA PRO A 379 -3.53 15.14 -9.24
C PRO A 379 -3.09 15.26 -10.70
N LYS A 380 -1.85 14.91 -11.06
CA LYS A 380 -1.34 15.04 -12.43
C LYS A 380 -2.05 14.03 -13.35
N PRO A 381 -2.73 14.49 -14.42
CA PRO A 381 -3.47 13.58 -15.28
C PRO A 381 -2.55 12.81 -16.23
N PHE A 382 -2.66 11.49 -16.22
CA PHE A 382 -2.09 10.59 -17.23
C PHE A 382 -3.22 9.84 -17.91
N LEU A 383 -3.41 10.06 -19.21
CA LEU A 383 -4.56 9.57 -19.98
C LEU A 383 -4.10 8.63 -21.11
N GLY A 384 -4.69 7.43 -21.15
CA GLY A 384 -4.40 6.39 -22.13
C GLY A 384 -3.12 5.61 -21.86
N VAL A 385 -3.01 4.46 -22.51
CA VAL A 385 -1.90 3.50 -22.39
C VAL A 385 -0.55 4.18 -22.67
N GLN A 386 -0.49 4.98 -23.74
CA GLN A 386 0.66 5.76 -24.17
C GLN A 386 1.23 6.74 -23.11
N SER A 387 0.45 7.10 -22.08
CA SER A 387 0.89 8.02 -21.03
C SER A 387 1.61 7.33 -19.87
N VAL A 388 1.61 5.99 -19.80
CA VAL A 388 2.25 5.22 -18.73
C VAL A 388 3.74 5.54 -18.59
N PRO A 389 4.57 5.59 -19.65
CA PRO A 389 5.98 5.97 -19.49
C PRO A 389 6.15 7.35 -18.86
N ASN A 390 5.27 8.31 -19.16
CA ASN A 390 5.31 9.64 -18.54
C ASN A 390 4.97 9.56 -17.04
N GLY A 391 4.04 8.68 -16.65
CA GLY A 391 3.71 8.41 -15.26
C GLY A 391 4.88 7.79 -14.49
N VAL A 392 5.60 6.85 -15.11
CA VAL A 392 6.80 6.23 -14.52
C VAL A 392 7.91 7.27 -14.35
N ASP A 393 8.22 8.05 -15.39
CA ASP A 393 9.23 9.11 -15.33
C ASP A 393 8.88 10.14 -14.23
N TYR A 394 7.61 10.51 -14.09
CA TYR A 394 7.13 11.43 -13.06
C TYR A 394 7.19 10.86 -11.64
N LEU A 395 6.96 9.55 -11.48
CA LEU A 395 7.17 8.90 -10.18
C LEU A 395 8.64 9.00 -9.77
N HIS A 396 9.56 8.72 -10.70
CA HIS A 396 11.00 8.72 -10.44
C HIS A 396 11.62 10.12 -10.35
N SER A 397 10.99 11.16 -10.91
CA SER A 397 11.41 12.55 -10.68
C SER A 397 11.28 12.98 -9.20
N GLY A 398 10.53 12.21 -8.40
CA GLY A 398 10.29 12.51 -7.00
C GLY A 398 9.33 13.69 -6.80
N GLU A 399 8.57 14.08 -7.82
CA GLU A 399 7.58 15.17 -7.73
C GLU A 399 6.22 14.70 -7.22
N SER A 400 5.88 13.43 -7.42
CA SER A 400 4.56 12.88 -7.10
C SER A 400 4.11 13.05 -5.65
N VAL A 401 2.82 13.34 -5.45
CA VAL A 401 2.14 13.52 -4.16
C VAL A 401 0.99 12.52 -4.08
N GLY A 402 1.17 11.43 -3.32
CA GLY A 402 0.26 10.30 -3.27
C GLY A 402 0.57 9.21 -4.32
N LYS A 403 -0.44 8.43 -4.70
CA LYS A 403 -0.30 7.34 -5.67
C LYS A 403 -0.41 7.89 -7.10
N VAL A 404 0.60 7.65 -7.93
CA VAL A 404 0.52 7.91 -9.37
C VAL A 404 -0.38 6.84 -10.02
N VAL A 405 -1.41 7.30 -10.72
CA VAL A 405 -2.40 6.46 -11.41
C VAL A 405 -2.54 6.94 -12.85
N VAL A 406 -2.65 6.00 -13.78
CA VAL A 406 -2.95 6.27 -15.19
C VAL A 406 -4.41 5.92 -15.45
N CYS A 407 -5.16 6.85 -16.02
CA CYS A 407 -6.51 6.61 -16.52
C CYS A 407 -6.42 6.03 -17.93
N ILE A 408 -6.50 4.71 -18.02
CA ILE A 408 -6.40 3.95 -19.26
C ILE A 408 -7.62 4.18 -20.14
N ASP A 409 -8.83 4.21 -19.56
CA ASP A 409 -10.07 4.52 -20.27
C ASP A 409 -10.74 5.81 -19.73
N PRO A 410 -10.49 6.97 -20.36
CA PRO A 410 -11.11 8.24 -19.98
C PRO A 410 -12.61 8.32 -20.24
N LYS A 411 -13.19 7.44 -21.06
CA LYS A 411 -14.65 7.43 -21.30
C LYS A 411 -15.36 6.81 -20.11
N LEU A 412 -14.79 5.75 -19.55
CA LEU A 412 -15.34 5.03 -18.39
C LEU A 412 -15.04 5.72 -17.06
N SER A 413 -13.97 6.51 -16.96
CA SER A 413 -13.68 7.30 -15.75
C SER A 413 -14.73 8.36 -15.42
N LYS A 414 -15.42 8.89 -16.44
CA LYS A 414 -16.48 9.89 -16.26
C LYS A 414 -17.78 9.29 -15.71
N LEU A 415 -18.06 8.02 -16.00
CA LEU A 415 -19.23 7.30 -15.49
C LEU A 415 -19.17 7.12 -13.96
N GLY A 416 -17.98 6.91 -13.39
CA GLY A 416 -17.78 6.81 -11.94
C GLY A 416 -18.08 8.10 -11.16
N LYS A 417 -18.03 9.28 -11.81
CA LYS A 417 -18.40 10.56 -11.19
C LYS A 417 -19.90 10.80 -11.14
N ILE A 418 -20.67 10.21 -12.05
CA ILE A 418 -22.14 10.37 -12.10
C ILE A 418 -22.82 9.64 -10.92
N VAL A 419 -22.19 8.59 -10.38
CA VAL A 419 -22.68 7.83 -9.21
C VAL A 419 -22.27 8.48 -7.87
N ARG A 420 -21.45 9.56 -7.89
CA ARG A 420 -21.03 10.31 -6.69
C ARG A 420 -21.99 11.46 -6.32
N ALA A 421 -23.03 11.72 -7.11
CA ALA A 421 -24.02 12.79 -6.90
C ALA A 421 -25.24 12.31 -6.09
#